data_AF-A0A4Q3AP72-F1
#
_entry.id   AF-A0A4Q3AP72-F1
#
_cell.length_a   1.000
_cell.length_b   1.000
_cell.length_c   1.000
_cell.angle_alpha   90.00
_cell.angle_beta   90.00
_cell.angle_gamma   90.00
#
_symmetry.space_group_name_H-M   'P 1'
#
loop_
_entity.id
_entity.type
_entity.pdbx_description
1 polymer ?
#
loop_
_entity_poly.entity_id
_entity_poly.type
_entity_poly.pdbx_seq_one_letter_code
_entity_poly.pdbx_strand_id
1 'polypeptide(L)'
;MPKLLCKTVDSFAIEGLGTIVLLEDSKEWRIPADEVVRIRESIRMLRPDGSSIKTFIKGLEFALVRGSDQMAIELPKGVGVQDVPAGSLVFLEREDADPILWDGVRASFESASENLELGWRRTRHRLDLARQAIVHETRSMEPPLCFSHFEEHLGHNELECALGILESLCESFVPPPLIWELLASAAESMGLDERAGSLRECAVAIS
;
A
#
# COMPACT_ATOMS: atom_id res chain seq x y z
N MET A 1 24.98 2.85 -15.58
CA MET A 1 25.92 2.15 -14.63
C MET A 1 25.17 1.84 -13.34
N PRO A 2 25.48 0.76 -12.59
CA PRO A 2 24.76 0.42 -11.36
C PRO A 2 24.92 1.53 -10.32
N LYS A 3 23.81 2.05 -9.77
CA LYS A 3 23.82 3.11 -8.75
C LYS A 3 23.63 2.49 -7.38
N LEU A 4 24.51 2.80 -6.42
CA LEU A 4 24.34 2.36 -5.05
C LEU A 4 23.11 3.05 -4.44
N LEU A 5 22.17 2.26 -3.93
CA LEU A 5 20.98 2.75 -3.25
C LEU A 5 21.28 2.95 -1.75
N CYS A 6 21.47 1.85 -1.02
CA CYS A 6 21.64 1.82 0.44
C CYS A 6 22.14 0.44 0.90
N LYS A 7 22.18 0.20 2.21
CA LYS A 7 22.38 -1.16 2.77
C LYS A 7 21.08 -1.79 3.23
N THR A 8 21.10 -3.12 3.33
CA THR A 8 20.08 -3.89 4.00
C THR A 8 20.27 -3.82 5.52
N VAL A 9 19.18 -3.56 6.24
CA VAL A 9 19.14 -3.59 7.71
C VAL A 9 18.89 -5.01 8.19
N ASP A 10 17.90 -5.67 7.58
CA ASP A 10 17.49 -7.02 7.93
C ASP A 10 16.76 -7.69 6.76
N SER A 11 16.57 -9.00 6.84
CA SER A 11 15.75 -9.76 5.91
C SER A 11 15.04 -10.92 6.59
N PHE A 12 13.80 -11.18 6.18
CA PHE A 12 12.99 -12.24 6.75
C PHE A 12 12.00 -12.76 5.71
N ALA A 13 11.46 -13.95 5.94
CA ALA A 13 10.46 -14.55 5.07
C ALA A 13 9.07 -14.37 5.66
N ILE A 14 8.10 -13.98 4.80
CA ILE A 14 6.67 -14.02 5.13
C ILE A 14 6.02 -15.09 4.25
N GLU A 15 5.23 -15.96 4.87
CA GLU A 15 4.48 -17.00 4.15
C GLU A 15 3.54 -16.36 3.10
N GLY A 16 3.50 -16.93 1.90
CA GLY A 16 2.72 -16.40 0.78
C GLY A 16 3.38 -15.27 -0.02
N LEU A 17 4.13 -14.37 0.65
CA LEU A 17 4.80 -13.23 0.02
C LEU A 17 6.21 -13.61 -0.49
N GLY A 18 7.05 -14.16 0.38
CA GLY A 18 8.43 -14.52 0.07
C GLY A 18 9.42 -13.79 0.97
N THR A 19 10.62 -13.49 0.44
CA THR A 19 11.67 -12.80 1.20
C THR A 19 11.42 -11.29 1.17
N ILE A 20 11.30 -10.70 2.35
CA ILE A 20 11.24 -9.27 2.58
C ILE A 20 12.61 -8.78 3.04
N VAL A 21 13.05 -7.66 2.49
CA VAL A 21 14.32 -7.02 2.85
C VAL A 21 14.02 -5.61 3.32
N LEU A 22 14.44 -5.31 4.55
CA LEU A 22 14.40 -3.97 5.11
C LEU A 22 15.65 -3.22 4.71
N LEU A 23 15.46 -1.99 4.25
CA LEU A 23 16.52 -1.10 3.81
C LEU A 23 16.77 0.00 4.84
N GLU A 24 17.96 0.58 4.80
CA GLU A 24 18.29 1.75 5.63
C GLU A 24 17.34 2.92 5.35
N ASP A 25 17.25 3.83 6.32
CA ASP A 25 16.44 5.05 6.25
C ASP A 25 16.66 5.77 4.91
N SER A 26 15.57 6.23 4.31
CA SER A 26 15.61 7.00 3.05
C SER A 26 16.61 8.17 3.04
N LYS A 27 16.93 8.74 4.22
CA LYS A 27 17.94 9.81 4.38
C LYS A 27 19.37 9.34 4.14
N GLU A 28 19.64 8.05 4.29
CA GLU A 28 20.96 7.43 4.07
C GLU A 28 21.13 6.95 2.62
N TRP A 29 20.12 7.15 1.76
CA TRP A 29 20.17 6.73 0.38
C TRP A 29 21.14 7.57 -0.44
N ARG A 30 21.78 6.91 -1.40
CA ARG A 30 22.85 7.47 -2.23
C ARG A 30 22.41 7.75 -3.66
N ILE A 31 21.11 7.71 -3.93
CA ILE A 31 20.51 8.17 -5.18
C ILE A 31 20.01 9.62 -5.04
N PRO A 32 19.94 10.38 -6.14
CA PRO A 32 19.33 11.72 -6.14
C PRO A 32 17.88 11.72 -5.63
N ALA A 33 17.47 12.82 -4.97
CA ALA A 33 16.13 12.93 -4.35
C ALA A 33 14.96 12.94 -5.35
N ASP A 34 15.23 13.22 -6.62
CA ASP A 34 14.28 13.15 -7.73
C ASP A 34 14.20 11.74 -8.36
N GLU A 35 15.10 10.82 -7.99
CA GLU A 35 15.05 9.43 -8.43
C GLU A 35 14.22 8.58 -7.47
N VAL A 36 13.24 7.84 -8.01
CA VAL A 36 12.35 6.96 -7.24
C VAL A 36 12.69 5.51 -7.52
N VAL A 37 12.72 4.67 -6.49
CA VAL A 37 12.87 3.21 -6.59
C VAL A 37 11.54 2.60 -6.99
N ARG A 38 11.54 1.69 -7.97
CA ARG A 38 10.30 1.14 -8.55
C ARG A 38 10.20 -0.37 -8.38
N ILE A 39 8.97 -0.86 -8.36
CA ILE A 39 8.70 -2.29 -8.55
C ILE A 39 9.20 -2.73 -9.92
N ARG A 40 9.66 -3.98 -10.01
CA ARG A 40 10.35 -4.65 -11.15
C ARG A 40 11.67 -4.04 -11.55
N GLU A 41 12.16 -3.08 -10.79
CA GLU A 41 13.48 -2.53 -11.03
C GLU A 41 14.55 -3.59 -10.78
N SER A 42 15.47 -3.72 -11.74
CA SER A 42 16.60 -4.64 -11.60
C SER A 42 17.54 -4.13 -10.51
N ILE A 43 17.87 -5.02 -9.59
CA ILE A 43 18.79 -4.72 -8.50
C ILE A 43 19.91 -5.74 -8.45
N ARG A 44 21.06 -5.30 -7.97
CA ARG A 44 22.16 -6.17 -7.56
C ARG A 44 22.38 -5.99 -6.07
N MET A 45 22.41 -7.10 -5.34
CA MET A 45 22.72 -7.10 -3.91
C MET A 45 24.10 -7.72 -3.71
N LEU A 46 25.04 -6.93 -3.18
CA LEU A 46 26.39 -7.37 -2.84
C LEU A 46 26.44 -7.71 -1.36
N ARG A 47 26.73 -8.97 -1.05
CA ARG A 47 26.78 -9.50 0.31
C ARG A 47 28.09 -9.12 1.01
N PRO A 48 28.15 -9.16 2.36
CA PRO A 48 29.38 -8.89 3.10
C PRO A 48 30.54 -9.82 2.76
N ASP A 49 30.26 -11.04 2.28
CA ASP A 49 31.27 -12.01 1.83
C ASP A 49 31.85 -11.70 0.43
N GLY A 50 31.37 -10.63 -0.22
CA GLY A 50 31.78 -10.21 -1.56
C GLY A 50 31.03 -10.91 -2.70
N SER A 51 30.19 -11.90 -2.42
CA SER A 51 29.31 -12.51 -3.43
C SER A 51 28.14 -11.58 -3.75
N SER A 52 27.53 -11.75 -4.93
CA SER A 52 26.38 -10.92 -5.32
C SER A 52 25.28 -11.72 -5.98
N ILE A 53 24.05 -11.28 -5.77
CA ILE A 53 22.87 -11.77 -6.50
C ILE A 53 22.28 -10.63 -7.33
N LYS A 54 21.85 -10.95 -8.56
CA LYS A 54 21.06 -10.06 -9.40
C LYS A 54 19.61 -10.55 -9.38
N THR A 55 18.69 -9.63 -9.12
CA THR A 55 17.25 -9.91 -9.04
C THR A 55 16.47 -8.64 -9.41
N PHE A 56 15.18 -8.61 -9.12
CA PHE A 56 14.34 -7.42 -9.25
C PHE A 56 13.46 -7.23 -8.01
N ILE A 57 12.97 -6.02 -7.81
CA ILE A 57 12.03 -5.70 -6.73
C ILE A 57 10.65 -6.25 -7.12
N LYS A 58 10.10 -7.22 -6.37
CA LYS A 58 8.77 -7.77 -6.65
C LYS A 58 7.65 -6.87 -6.11
N GLY A 59 7.86 -6.32 -4.93
CA GLY A 59 6.94 -5.44 -4.21
C GLY A 59 7.73 -4.43 -3.39
N LEU A 60 7.10 -3.32 -3.04
CA LEU A 60 7.76 -2.21 -2.37
C LEU A 60 6.77 -1.52 -1.44
N GLU A 61 7.19 -1.27 -0.21
CA GLU A 61 6.37 -0.64 0.81
C GLU A 61 7.22 0.30 1.67
N PHE A 62 6.63 1.42 2.09
CA PHE A 62 7.25 2.37 3.01
C PHE A 62 6.54 2.28 4.34
N ALA A 63 7.31 2.08 5.41
CA ALA A 63 6.79 2.00 6.76
C ALA A 63 7.55 2.95 7.68
N LEU A 64 6.81 3.63 8.55
CA LEU A 64 7.38 4.48 9.58
C LEU A 64 7.69 3.61 10.80
N VAL A 65 8.93 3.14 10.90
CA VAL A 65 9.38 2.23 11.97
C VAL A 65 10.18 3.05 12.99
N ARG A 66 9.64 3.19 14.21
CA ARG A 66 10.31 3.92 15.33
C ARG A 66 10.74 5.35 14.98
N GLY A 67 9.97 6.04 14.12
CA GLY A 67 10.26 7.41 13.68
C GLY A 67 11.27 7.52 12.53
N SER A 68 11.63 6.41 11.90
CA SER A 68 12.45 6.35 10.68
C SER A 68 11.59 5.87 9.51
N ASP A 69 11.69 6.55 8.36
CA ASP A 69 11.04 6.13 7.11
C ASP A 69 11.90 5.02 6.49
N GLN A 70 11.51 3.77 6.77
CA GLN A 70 12.16 2.59 6.24
C GLN A 70 11.40 2.08 5.01
N MET A 71 12.17 1.59 4.03
CA MET A 71 11.61 0.91 2.87
C MET A 71 11.79 -0.59 3.04
N ALA A 72 10.70 -1.33 2.84
CA ALA A 72 10.71 -2.77 2.67
C ALA A 72 10.59 -3.09 1.18
N ILE A 73 11.44 -3.98 0.69
CA ILE A 73 11.31 -4.55 -0.64
C ILE A 73 11.04 -6.04 -0.55
N GLU A 74 10.06 -6.49 -1.32
CA GLU A 74 9.77 -7.90 -1.51
C GLU A 74 10.61 -8.42 -2.68
N LEU A 75 11.20 -9.61 -2.52
CA LEU A 75 11.98 -10.28 -3.55
C LEU A 75 11.22 -11.47 -4.16
N PRO A 76 11.58 -11.90 -5.38
CA PRO A 76 10.98 -13.07 -6.02
C PRO A 76 11.20 -14.34 -5.19
N LYS A 77 10.26 -15.30 -5.29
CA LYS A 77 10.29 -16.58 -4.53
C LYS A 77 11.58 -17.40 -4.68
N GLY A 78 12.39 -17.14 -5.72
CA GLY A 78 13.69 -17.78 -5.92
C GLY A 78 14.84 -17.17 -5.12
N VAL A 79 14.62 -16.08 -4.39
CA VAL A 79 15.61 -15.41 -3.54
C VAL A 79 15.25 -15.65 -2.08
N GLY A 80 16.09 -16.38 -1.36
CA GLY A 80 15.89 -16.66 0.06
C GLY A 80 16.50 -15.60 0.98
N VAL A 81 16.18 -15.68 2.26
CA VAL A 81 16.75 -14.82 3.31
C VAL A 81 18.27 -14.93 3.35
N GLN A 82 18.80 -16.15 3.21
CA GLN A 82 20.23 -16.44 3.12
C GLN A 82 20.93 -15.76 1.94
N ASP A 83 20.16 -15.40 0.89
CA ASP A 83 20.72 -14.74 -0.28
C ASP A 83 20.90 -13.24 -0.07
N VAL A 84 20.34 -12.68 1.00
CA VAL A 84 20.38 -11.24 1.29
C VAL A 84 20.54 -11.02 2.80
N PRO A 85 21.71 -11.33 3.38
CA PRO A 85 21.96 -11.06 4.80
C PRO A 85 21.97 -9.56 5.10
N ALA A 86 21.80 -9.21 6.38
CA ALA A 86 21.98 -7.85 6.87
C ALA A 86 23.37 -7.28 6.49
N GLY A 87 23.42 -5.97 6.21
CA GLY A 87 24.63 -5.27 5.77
C GLY A 87 25.00 -5.47 4.29
N SER A 88 24.15 -6.15 3.51
CA SER A 88 24.33 -6.23 2.05
C SER A 88 24.13 -4.87 1.40
N LEU A 89 24.92 -4.54 0.38
CA LEU A 89 24.75 -3.30 -0.40
C LEU A 89 23.76 -3.53 -1.55
N VAL A 90 22.79 -2.64 -1.71
CA VAL A 90 21.79 -2.71 -2.77
C VAL A 90 22.11 -1.70 -3.86
N PHE A 91 22.22 -2.16 -5.10
CA PHE A 91 22.47 -1.33 -6.28
C PHE A 91 21.28 -1.40 -7.24
N LEU A 92 20.88 -0.27 -7.81
CA LEU A 92 19.92 -0.18 -8.90
C LEU A 92 20.66 -0.36 -10.24
N GLU A 93 20.25 -1.36 -11.01
CA GLU A 93 20.79 -1.67 -12.33
C GLU A 93 19.95 -0.96 -13.39
N ARG A 94 20.20 0.35 -13.56
CA ARG A 94 19.63 1.16 -14.65
C ARG A 94 20.63 1.21 -15.80
N GLU A 95 20.25 0.71 -16.97
CA GLU A 95 20.96 0.99 -18.22
C GLU A 95 20.55 2.41 -18.66
N ASP A 96 21.54 3.28 -18.86
CA ASP A 96 21.29 4.67 -19.21
C ASP A 96 20.71 4.75 -20.65
N ALA A 97 19.42 5.10 -20.75
CA ALA A 97 18.62 5.57 -21.91
C ALA A 97 17.92 4.55 -22.85
N ASP A 98 16.57 4.65 -22.84
CA ASP A 98 15.47 3.93 -23.54
C ASP A 98 15.50 3.87 -25.10
N PRO A 99 14.63 3.07 -25.79
CA PRO A 99 13.45 2.33 -25.32
C PRO A 99 13.38 0.86 -25.80
N ILE A 100 12.99 -0.06 -24.91
CA ILE A 100 12.28 -1.26 -25.38
C ILE A 100 10.81 -0.86 -25.53
N LEU A 101 10.31 -0.90 -26.77
CA LEU A 101 8.90 -0.76 -27.14
C LEU A 101 8.04 -1.68 -26.27
N TRP A 102 7.40 -1.09 -25.25
CA TRP A 102 6.39 -1.73 -24.40
C TRP A 102 5.10 -0.92 -24.36
N ASP A 103 4.80 -0.10 -25.37
CA ASP A 103 3.67 0.84 -25.34
C ASP A 103 2.31 0.17 -25.06
N GLY A 104 2.13 -1.12 -25.40
CA GLY A 104 0.91 -1.87 -25.08
C GLY A 104 0.82 -2.40 -23.63
N VAL A 105 1.95 -2.66 -22.97
CA VAL A 105 2.01 -3.28 -21.63
C VAL A 105 2.35 -2.25 -20.55
N ARG A 106 3.18 -1.25 -20.88
CA ARG A 106 3.58 -0.13 -20.02
C ARG A 106 2.42 0.83 -19.78
N ALA A 107 1.65 1.19 -20.81
CA ALA A 107 0.43 1.98 -20.64
C ALA A 107 -0.63 1.24 -19.80
N SER A 108 -0.75 -0.08 -19.95
CA SER A 108 -1.68 -0.90 -19.16
C SER A 108 -1.23 -1.06 -17.70
N PHE A 109 0.07 -1.04 -17.40
CA PHE A 109 0.60 -1.29 -16.05
C PHE A 109 0.95 -0.01 -15.26
N GLU A 110 1.45 1.05 -15.92
CA GLU A 110 1.55 2.40 -15.34
C GLU A 110 0.15 2.94 -15.07
N SER A 111 -0.79 2.78 -16.00
CA SER A 111 -2.19 3.12 -15.68
C SER A 111 -2.76 2.19 -14.61
N ALA A 112 -2.49 0.89 -14.58
CA ALA A 112 -3.00 0.03 -13.50
C ALA A 112 -2.41 0.39 -12.13
N SER A 113 -1.12 0.71 -12.02
CA SER A 113 -0.46 1.09 -10.75
C SER A 113 -0.85 2.48 -10.29
N GLU A 114 -0.93 3.46 -11.20
CA GLU A 114 -1.48 4.79 -10.89
C GLU A 114 -2.96 4.70 -10.56
N ASN A 115 -3.74 3.87 -11.27
CA ASN A 115 -5.15 3.63 -10.96
C ASN A 115 -5.33 2.88 -9.64
N LEU A 116 -4.39 2.02 -9.24
CA LEU A 116 -4.44 1.32 -7.95
C LEU A 116 -4.09 2.26 -6.80
N GLU A 117 -3.05 3.07 -6.94
CA GLU A 117 -2.67 4.06 -5.92
C GLU A 117 -3.70 5.20 -5.82
N LEU A 118 -4.19 5.70 -6.97
CA LEU A 118 -5.32 6.63 -7.00
C LEU A 118 -6.59 5.96 -6.47
N GLY A 119 -6.80 4.68 -6.77
CA GLY A 119 -7.90 3.87 -6.25
C GLY A 119 -7.86 3.80 -4.74
N TRP A 120 -6.71 3.46 -4.15
CA TRP A 120 -6.50 3.41 -2.71
C TRP A 120 -6.65 4.77 -2.05
N ARG A 121 -6.05 5.83 -2.61
CA ARG A 121 -6.22 7.20 -2.09
C ARG A 121 -7.68 7.63 -2.15
N ARG A 122 -8.40 7.32 -3.23
CA ARG A 122 -9.84 7.61 -3.37
C ARG A 122 -10.67 6.80 -2.38
N THR A 123 -10.40 5.51 -2.21
CA THR A 123 -11.08 4.65 -1.23
C THR A 123 -10.86 5.18 0.17
N ARG A 124 -9.61 5.44 0.58
CA ARG A 124 -9.26 5.99 1.88
C ARG A 124 -9.95 7.33 2.13
N HIS A 125 -9.91 8.23 1.15
CA HIS A 125 -10.58 9.52 1.25
C HIS A 125 -12.10 9.39 1.44
N ARG A 126 -12.75 8.46 0.73
CA ARG A 126 -14.19 8.21 0.88
C ARG A 126 -14.54 7.60 2.24
N LEU A 127 -13.73 6.68 2.75
CA LEU A 127 -13.88 6.14 4.09
C LEU A 127 -13.72 7.24 5.16
N ASP A 128 -12.77 8.16 4.99
CA ASP A 128 -12.60 9.32 5.88
C ASP A 128 -13.79 10.28 5.83
N LEU A 129 -14.34 10.55 4.63
CA LEU A 129 -15.55 11.37 4.49
C LEU A 129 -16.77 10.69 5.13
N ALA A 130 -16.93 9.38 4.94
CA ALA A 130 -17.99 8.60 5.58
C ALA A 130 -17.85 8.67 7.11
N ARG A 131 -16.64 8.48 7.64
CA ARG A 131 -16.35 8.65 9.08
C ARG A 131 -16.76 10.03 9.58
N GLN A 132 -16.36 11.09 8.89
CA GLN A 132 -16.70 12.46 9.29
C GLN A 132 -18.20 12.70 9.30
N ALA A 133 -18.93 12.18 8.32
CA ALA A 133 -20.38 12.24 8.26
C ALA A 133 -21.02 11.46 9.43
N ILE A 134 -20.56 10.23 9.71
CA ILE A 134 -21.04 9.45 10.86
C ILE A 134 -20.81 10.22 12.17
N VAL A 135 -19.62 10.78 12.38
CA VAL A 135 -19.31 11.59 13.57
C VAL A 135 -20.24 12.80 13.68
N HIS A 136 -20.52 13.47 12.57
CA HIS A 136 -21.43 14.62 12.55
C HIS A 136 -22.85 14.24 12.99
N GLU A 137 -23.39 13.16 12.43
CA GLU A 137 -24.75 12.68 12.72
C GLU A 137 -24.89 12.12 14.14
N THR A 138 -23.84 11.46 14.63
CA THR A 138 -23.86 10.77 15.94
C THR A 138 -23.32 11.61 17.09
N ARG A 139 -23.01 12.89 16.87
CA ARG A 139 -22.38 13.80 17.86
C ARG A 139 -23.14 13.92 19.19
N SER A 140 -24.44 13.66 19.19
CA SER A 140 -25.33 13.77 20.36
C SER A 140 -25.71 12.42 20.95
N MET A 141 -25.16 11.31 20.45
CA MET A 141 -25.44 9.97 20.96
C MET A 141 -24.67 9.69 22.25
N GLU A 142 -25.31 8.98 23.18
CA GLU A 142 -24.68 8.45 24.39
C GLU A 142 -24.94 6.93 24.50
N PRO A 143 -23.87 6.09 24.57
CA PRO A 143 -22.46 6.44 24.46
C PRO A 143 -22.05 6.85 23.02
N PRO A 144 -20.95 7.61 22.85
CA PRO A 144 -20.43 7.94 21.53
C PRO A 144 -19.92 6.69 20.82
N LEU A 145 -20.00 6.69 19.49
CA LEU A 145 -19.46 5.62 18.67
C LEU A 145 -17.92 5.54 18.79
N CYS A 146 -17.40 4.32 18.81
CA CYS A 146 -15.98 4.04 18.88
C CYS A 146 -15.40 3.76 17.50
N PHE A 147 -14.34 4.48 17.13
CA PHE A 147 -13.67 4.35 15.82
C PHE A 147 -12.27 3.72 15.91
N SER A 148 -11.84 3.22 17.08
CA SER A 148 -10.47 2.72 17.26
C SER A 148 -10.11 1.59 16.29
N HIS A 149 -11.01 0.62 16.08
CA HIS A 149 -10.78 -0.47 15.14
C HIS A 149 -10.78 0.01 13.67
N PHE A 150 -11.59 1.02 13.35
CA PHE A 150 -11.53 1.65 12.03
C PHE A 150 -10.15 2.29 11.79
N GLU A 151 -9.65 3.05 12.75
CA GLU A 151 -8.35 3.73 12.64
C GLU A 151 -7.18 2.74 12.58
N GLU A 152 -7.26 1.63 13.32
CA GLU A 152 -6.29 0.53 13.28
C GLU A 152 -6.23 -0.13 11.90
N HIS A 153 -7.36 -0.58 11.37
CA HIS A 153 -7.42 -1.19 10.03
C HIS A 153 -6.99 -0.22 8.93
N LEU A 154 -7.33 1.07 9.06
CA LEU A 154 -6.88 2.11 8.12
C LEU A 154 -5.36 2.34 8.20
N GLY A 155 -4.76 2.19 9.38
CA GLY A 155 -3.33 2.27 9.62
C GLY A 155 -2.55 1.11 8.99
N HIS A 156 -3.14 -0.08 8.96
CA HIS A 156 -2.57 -1.27 8.32
C HIS A 156 -2.97 -1.45 6.84
N ASN A 157 -3.64 -0.46 6.25
CA ASN A 157 -4.14 -0.50 4.86
C ASN A 157 -5.14 -1.64 4.58
N GLU A 158 -5.84 -2.13 5.62
CA GLU A 158 -6.88 -3.15 5.54
C GLU A 158 -8.23 -2.50 5.18
N LEU A 159 -8.33 -1.93 3.98
CA LEU A 159 -9.42 -1.04 3.56
C LEU A 159 -10.81 -1.71 3.56
N GLU A 160 -10.89 -3.00 3.24
CA GLU A 160 -12.15 -3.75 3.29
C GLU A 160 -12.62 -4.00 4.74
N CYS A 161 -11.68 -4.23 5.66
CA CYS A 161 -11.98 -4.33 7.08
C CYS A 161 -12.44 -2.97 7.62
N ALA A 162 -11.76 -1.88 7.25
CA ALA A 162 -12.15 -0.53 7.62
C ALA A 162 -13.56 -0.17 7.11
N LEU A 163 -13.90 -0.55 5.87
CA LEU A 163 -15.25 -0.43 5.32
C LEU A 163 -16.27 -1.19 6.19
N GLY A 164 -16.00 -2.46 6.51
CA GLY A 164 -16.88 -3.29 7.34
C GLY A 164 -17.14 -2.69 8.73
N ILE A 165 -16.14 -2.07 9.36
CA ILE A 165 -16.34 -1.38 10.64
C ILE A 165 -17.32 -0.22 10.49
N LEU A 166 -17.19 0.62 9.46
CA LEU A 166 -18.12 1.74 9.25
C LEU A 166 -19.55 1.25 8.95
N GLU A 167 -19.70 0.16 8.19
CA GLU A 167 -21.00 -0.48 7.95
C GLU A 167 -21.64 -0.94 9.27
N SER A 168 -20.91 -1.62 10.14
CA SER A 168 -21.43 -2.05 11.45
C SER A 168 -21.78 -0.87 12.36
N LEU A 169 -21.03 0.24 12.29
CA LEU A 169 -21.38 1.45 13.04
C LEU A 169 -22.68 2.09 12.54
N CYS A 170 -22.95 2.02 11.25
CA CYS A 170 -24.20 2.49 10.64
C CYS A 170 -25.43 1.70 11.14
N GLU A 171 -25.28 0.48 11.65
CA GLU A 171 -26.39 -0.28 12.26
C GLU A 171 -26.88 0.34 13.58
N SER A 172 -26.07 1.21 14.21
CA SER A 172 -26.36 1.81 15.51
C SER A 172 -27.26 3.06 15.42
N PHE A 173 -27.56 3.56 14.22
CA PHE A 173 -28.39 4.74 13.99
C PHE A 173 -29.09 4.65 12.63
N VAL A 174 -29.85 5.68 12.24
CA VAL A 174 -30.42 5.78 10.88
C VAL A 174 -29.51 6.69 10.07
N PRO A 175 -28.65 6.16 9.18
CA PRO A 175 -27.67 6.97 8.48
C PRO A 175 -28.32 7.71 7.31
N PRO A 176 -27.97 8.99 7.07
CA PRO A 176 -28.35 9.69 5.85
C PRO A 176 -27.89 8.93 4.59
N PRO A 177 -28.64 9.02 3.47
CA PRO A 177 -28.28 8.37 2.21
C PRO A 177 -26.84 8.66 1.74
N LEU A 178 -26.34 9.87 1.99
CA LEU A 178 -24.98 10.27 1.66
C LEU A 178 -23.90 9.36 2.29
N ILE A 179 -24.12 8.85 3.51
CA ILE A 179 -23.16 7.96 4.17
C ILE A 179 -23.06 6.64 3.40
N TRP A 180 -24.20 6.08 3.04
CA TRP A 180 -24.28 4.85 2.24
C TRP A 180 -23.69 5.02 0.84
N GLU A 181 -23.91 6.17 0.19
CA GLU A 181 -23.29 6.49 -1.10
C GLU A 181 -21.76 6.57 -1.02
N LEU A 182 -21.20 7.13 0.07
CA LEU A 182 -19.76 7.20 0.31
C LEU A 182 -19.17 5.80 0.54
N LEU A 183 -19.84 4.96 1.33
CA LEU A 183 -19.42 3.57 1.58
C LEU A 183 -19.51 2.72 0.30
N ALA A 184 -20.59 2.84 -0.48
CA ALA A 184 -20.75 2.16 -1.76
C ALA A 184 -19.66 2.57 -2.75
N SER A 185 -19.34 3.87 -2.82
CA SER A 185 -18.30 4.39 -3.68
C SER A 185 -16.89 3.94 -3.25
N ALA A 186 -16.67 3.69 -1.95
CA ALA A 186 -15.44 3.10 -1.44
C ALA A 186 -15.35 1.61 -1.82
N ALA A 187 -16.43 0.84 -1.66
CA ALA A 187 -16.54 -0.56 -2.06
C ALA A 187 -16.27 -0.76 -3.57
N GLU A 188 -16.88 0.07 -4.43
CA GLU A 188 -16.64 0.05 -5.87
C GLU A 188 -15.16 0.28 -6.23
N SER A 189 -14.49 1.17 -5.51
CA SER A 189 -13.07 1.46 -5.77
C SER A 189 -12.11 0.39 -5.27
N MET A 190 -12.61 -0.58 -4.51
CA MET A 190 -11.91 -1.81 -4.15
C MET A 190 -12.29 -2.99 -5.07
N GLY A 191 -13.19 -2.80 -6.04
CA GLY A 191 -13.70 -3.86 -6.90
C GLY A 191 -14.73 -4.78 -6.23
N LEU A 192 -15.40 -4.30 -5.17
CA LEU A 192 -16.43 -5.05 -4.43
C LEU A 192 -17.83 -4.70 -4.95
N ASP A 193 -18.09 -4.96 -6.24
CA ASP A 193 -19.30 -4.48 -6.94
C ASP A 193 -20.62 -4.97 -6.31
N GLU A 194 -20.69 -6.24 -5.89
CA GLU A 194 -21.87 -6.80 -5.22
C GLU A 194 -22.16 -6.07 -3.91
N ARG A 195 -21.11 -5.82 -3.12
CA ARG A 195 -21.21 -5.09 -1.84
C ARG A 195 -21.61 -3.64 -2.05
N ALA A 196 -21.04 -2.98 -3.06
CA ALA A 196 -21.44 -1.62 -3.44
C ALA A 196 -22.92 -1.55 -3.86
N GLY A 197 -23.41 -2.56 -4.56
CA GLY A 197 -24.83 -2.70 -4.90
C GLY A 197 -25.72 -2.74 -3.66
N SER A 198 -25.42 -3.63 -2.72
CA SER A 198 -26.17 -3.72 -1.45
C SER A 198 -26.15 -2.41 -0.66
N LEU A 199 -25.02 -1.72 -0.60
CA LEU A 199 -24.91 -0.43 0.09
C LEU A 199 -25.75 0.68 -0.56
N ARG A 200 -25.88 0.68 -1.89
CA ARG A 200 -26.76 1.62 -2.61
C ARG A 200 -28.23 1.35 -2.34
N GLU A 201 -28.62 0.07 -2.22
CA GLU A 201 -29.98 -0.28 -1.83
C GLU A 201 -30.32 0.29 -0.43
N CYS A 202 -29.37 0.27 0.51
CA CYS A 202 -29.52 0.93 1.81
C CYS A 202 -29.73 2.44 1.69
N ALA A 203 -29.04 3.12 0.76
CA ALA A 203 -29.21 4.56 0.52
C ALA A 203 -30.63 4.89 0.02
N VAL A 204 -31.17 4.06 -0.89
CA VAL A 204 -32.50 4.24 -1.48
C VAL A 204 -33.61 3.91 -0.47
N ALA A 205 -33.40 2.91 0.39
CA ALA A 205 -34.41 2.50 1.38
C ALA A 205 -34.72 3.59 2.45
N ILE A 206 -33.85 4.59 2.59
CA ILE A 206 -33.93 5.65 3.61
C ILE A 206 -34.25 7.03 2.98
N SER A 207 -34.30 7.12 1.65
CA SER A 207 -34.67 8.32 0.88
C SER A 207 -36.20 8.49 0.77
#